data_AF-S4PI35-F1
#
_entry.id   AF-S4PI35-F1
#
_cell.length_a   1.000
_cell.length_b   1.000
_cell.length_c   1.000
_cell.angle_alpha   90.00
_cell.angle_beta   90.00
_cell.angle_gamma   90.00
#
_symmetry.space_group_name_H-M   'P 1'
#
loop_
_entity.id
_entity.type
_entity.pdbx_description
1 polymer ?
#
loop_
_entity_poly.entity_id
_entity_poly.type
_entity_poly.pdbx_seq_one_letter_code
_entity_poly.pdbx_strand_id
1 'polypeptide(L)' 'MHHDIGFYKVVARNKVGQTVARTRIVEATTPDAPDSPTASETSDTEILLRWKQPKYDGNSPVVCYSLQYREGDNV' A
#
# COMPACT_ATOMS: atom_id res chain seq x y z
N MET A 1 10.54 13.17 -11.50
CA MET A 1 9.39 13.80 -12.18
C MET A 1 8.55 12.68 -12.77
N HIS A 2 7.30 12.54 -12.34
CA HIS A 2 6.43 11.45 -12.75
C HIS A 2 5.72 11.84 -14.05
N HIS A 3 6.41 11.65 -15.17
CA HIS A 3 5.93 12.09 -16.49
C HIS A 3 4.72 11.29 -16.99
N ASP A 4 4.47 10.11 -16.42
CA ASP A 4 3.39 9.20 -16.83
C ASP A 4 2.12 9.32 -15.97
N ILE A 5 2.12 10.20 -14.97
CA ILE A 5 0.92 10.48 -14.15
C ILE A 5 0.05 11.52 -14.85
N GLY A 6 -1.23 11.22 -15.03
CA GLY A 6 -2.15 12.20 -15.60
C GLY A 6 -3.44 11.60 -16.15
N PHE A 7 -4.20 12.44 -16.83
CA PHE A 7 -5.41 12.02 -17.52
C PHE A 7 -5.09 11.63 -18.96
N TYR A 8 -5.40 10.39 -19.31
CA TYR A 8 -5.19 9.83 -20.64
C TYR A 8 -6.52 9.69 -21.37
N LYS A 9 -6.49 9.94 -22.68
CA LYS A 9 -7.62 9.80 -23.58
C LYS A 9 -7.31 8.73 -24.62
N VAL A 10 -8.08 7.65 -24.61
CA VAL A 10 -8.01 6.58 -25.61
C VAL A 10 -9.05 6.85 -26.68
N VAL A 11 -8.64 6.80 -27.95
CA VAL A 11 -9.52 7.04 -29.09
C VAL A 11 -9.47 5.83 -30.01
N ALA A 12 -10.62 5.22 -30.27
CA ALA A 12 -10.75 4.16 -31.27
C ALA A 12 -11.61 4.69 -32.43
N ARG A 13 -11.13 4.57 -33.66
CA ARG A 13 -11.80 5.08 -34.87
C ARG A 13 -11.76 4.03 -35.97
N ASN A 14 -12.88 3.85 -36.66
CA ASN A 14 -13.00 3.07 -37.89
C ASN A 14 -13.82 3.86 -38.94
N LYS A 15 -14.12 3.23 -40.09
CA LYS A 15 -14.89 3.86 -41.18
C LYS A 15 -16.33 4.24 -40.80
N VAL A 16 -16.88 3.62 -39.75
CA VAL A 16 -18.28 3.82 -39.31
C VAL A 16 -18.36 4.91 -38.24
N GLY A 17 -17.32 5.09 -37.41
CA GLY A 17 -17.33 6.12 -36.39
C GLY A 17 -16.11 6.13 -35.47
N GLN A 18 -16.25 6.86 -34.36
CA GLN A 18 -15.23 7.04 -33.35
C GLN A 18 -15.82 6.92 -31.94
N THR A 19 -15.08 6.30 -31.02
CA THR A 19 -15.36 6.33 -29.59
C THR A 19 -14.17 6.85 -28.79
N VAL A 20 -14.44 7.36 -27.59
CA VAL A 20 -13.44 7.97 -26.71
C VAL A 20 -13.64 7.45 -25.28
N ALA A 21 -12.58 6.94 -24.68
CA ALA A 21 -12.51 6.62 -23.26
C ALA A 21 -11.49 7.52 -22.55
N ARG A 22 -11.73 7.85 -21.29
CA ARG A 22 -10.82 8.65 -20.46
C ARG A 22 -10.49 7.90 -19.18
N THR A 23 -9.23 7.94 -18.77
CA THR A 23 -8.77 7.33 -17.52
C THR A 23 -7.72 8.20 -16.85
N ARG A 24 -7.62 8.11 -15.53
CA ARG A 24 -6.55 8.75 -14.75
C ARG A 24 -5.52 7.70 -14.39
N ILE A 25 -4.27 7.92 -14.79
CA ILE A 25 -3.12 7.15 -14.34
C ILE A 25 -2.58 7.82 -13.08
N VAL A 26 -2.37 7.02 -12.04
CA VAL A 26 -1.68 7.39 -10.81
C VAL A 26 -0.47 6.49 -10.64
N GLU A 27 0.59 7.00 -10.03
CA GLU A 27 1.72 6.17 -9.66
C GLU A 27 1.38 5.44 -8.36
N ALA A 28 1.57 4.12 -8.38
CA ALA A 28 1.45 3.29 -7.19
C ALA A 28 2.87 2.92 -6.71
N THR A 29 3.15 3.20 -5.45
CA THR A 29 4.36 2.77 -4.74
C THR A 29 3.98 1.80 -3.63
N THR A 30 4.98 1.11 -3.06
CA THR A 30 4.74 0.35 -1.84
C THR A 30 4.26 1.28 -0.73
N PRO A 31 3.30 0.85 0.13
CA PRO A 31 2.97 1.57 1.35
C PRO A 31 4.21 1.84 2.18
N ASP A 32 4.20 2.94 2.93
CA ASP A 32 5.22 3.18 3.94
C ASP A 32 5.19 2.08 5.01
N ALA A 33 6.22 2.04 5.86
CA ALA A 33 6.17 1.19 7.03
C ALA A 33 5.01 1.61 7.97
N PRO A 34 4.33 0.65 8.64
CA PRO A 34 3.50 0.98 9.79
C PRO A 34 4.35 1.57 10.91
N ASP A 35 3.71 2.07 11.96
CA ASP A 35 4.46 2.40 13.17
C ASP A 35 5.04 1.14 13.85
N SER A 36 5.95 1.36 14.78
CA SER A 36 6.51 0.26 15.57
C SER A 36 5.41 -0.39 16.41
N PRO A 37 5.28 -1.72 16.40
CA PRO A 37 4.27 -2.39 17.21
C PRO A 37 4.54 -2.15 18.69
N THR A 38 3.46 -1.94 19.44
CA THR A 38 3.47 -1.76 20.89
C THR A 38 2.77 -2.93 21.55
N ALA A 39 3.36 -3.47 22.62
CA ALA A 39 2.69 -4.48 23.44
C ALA A 39 1.64 -3.79 24.31
N SER A 40 0.36 -4.10 24.09
CA SER A 40 -0.71 -3.58 24.93
C SER A 40 -1.01 -4.50 26.12
N GLU A 41 -0.85 -5.80 25.93
CA GLU A 41 -1.09 -6.83 26.95
C GLU A 41 -0.05 -7.95 26.78
N THR A 42 0.40 -8.51 27.90
CA THR A 42 1.45 -9.55 27.94
C THR A 42 1.07 -10.60 28.97
N SER A 43 1.21 -11.88 28.60
CA SER A 43 1.14 -13.02 29.49
C SER A 43 2.42 -13.86 29.38
N ASP A 44 2.51 -14.94 30.15
CA ASP A 44 3.65 -15.87 30.12
C ASP A 44 3.78 -16.60 28.76
N THR A 45 2.72 -16.61 27.93
CA THR A 45 2.68 -17.37 26.66
C THR A 45 2.27 -16.55 25.44
N GLU A 46 1.71 -15.36 25.64
CA GLU A 46 1.12 -14.56 24.57
C GLU A 46 1.39 -13.05 24.75
N ILE A 47 1.47 -12.33 23.63
CA ILE A 47 1.61 -10.87 23.61
C ILE A 47 0.60 -10.30 22.62
N LEU A 48 -0.19 -9.33 23.06
CA LEU A 48 -1.07 -8.55 22.19
C LEU A 48 -0.31 -7.33 21.65
N LEU A 49 0.02 -7.37 20.36
CA LEU A 49 0.67 -6.26 19.67
C LEU A 49 -0.35 -5.35 18.97
N ARG A 50 -0.13 -4.04 19.07
CA ARG A 50 -0.91 -3.01 18.37
C ARG A 50 0.01 -2.08 17.60
N TRP A 51 -0.37 -1.78 16.37
CA TRP A 51 0.28 -0.82 15.48
C TRP A 51 -0.79 -0.04 14.70
N LYS A 52 -0.41 1.11 14.18
CA LYS A 52 -1.17 1.93 13.23
C LYS A 52 -0.73 1.61 11.81
N GLN A 53 -1.69 1.73 10.90
CA GLN A 53 -1.43 1.63 9.46
C GLN A 53 -0.41 2.68 8.99
N PRO A 54 0.26 2.44 7.85
CA PRO A 54 1.14 3.41 7.22
C PRO A 54 0.46 4.77 7.05
N LYS A 55 1.20 5.86 7.26
CA LYS A 55 0.67 7.21 7.06
C LYS A 55 0.34 7.49 5.59
N TYR A 56 1.08 6.85 4.69
CA TYR A 56 0.86 6.92 3.25
C TYR A 56 0.92 5.51 2.66
N ASP A 57 -0.09 5.16 1.88
CA ASP A 57 -0.23 3.85 1.24
C ASP A 57 0.34 3.81 -0.18
N GLY A 58 0.91 4.91 -0.67
CA GLY A 58 1.52 4.92 -2.00
C GLY A 58 0.52 4.80 -3.15
N ASN A 59 -0.79 5.07 -2.95
CA ASN A 59 -1.85 4.68 -3.90
C ASN A 59 -1.93 3.15 -4.12
N SER A 60 -1.39 2.35 -3.20
CA SER A 60 -1.45 0.90 -3.21
C SER A 60 -2.08 0.41 -1.90
N PRO A 61 -3.23 -0.28 -1.92
CA PRO A 61 -3.86 -0.72 -0.68
C PRO A 61 -2.96 -1.69 0.10
N VAL A 62 -2.95 -1.58 1.43
CA VAL A 62 -2.25 -2.54 2.30
C VAL A 62 -3.03 -3.85 2.33
N VAL A 63 -2.43 -4.93 1.81
CA VAL A 63 -3.07 -6.25 1.70
C VAL A 63 -2.83 -7.11 2.95
N CYS A 64 -1.63 -7.03 3.55
CA CYS A 64 -1.27 -7.79 4.74
C CYS A 64 -0.11 -7.12 5.49
N TYR A 65 0.16 -7.59 6.70
CA TYR A 65 1.32 -7.23 7.51
C TYR A 65 2.17 -8.47 7.78
N SER A 66 3.49 -8.34 7.74
CA SER A 66 4.43 -9.38 8.13
C SER A 66 4.99 -9.06 9.51
N LEU A 67 4.76 -9.93 10.49
CA LEU A 67 5.37 -9.83 11.80
C LEU A 67 6.70 -10.59 11.80
N GLN A 68 7.77 -9.94 12.27
CA GLN A 68 9.08 -10.57 12.48
C GLN A 68 9.40 -10.53 13.97
N TYR A 69 9.93 -11.62 14.50
CA TYR A 69 10.39 -11.72 15.88
C TYR A 69 11.75 -12.40 15.93
N ARG A 70 12.48 -12.15 17.02
CA ARG A 70 13.72 -12.86 17.36
C ARG A 70 13.69 -13.18 18.85
N GLU A 71 14.28 -14.30 19.25
CA GLU A 71 14.53 -14.56 20.66
C GLU A 71 15.52 -13.51 21.19
N GLY A 72 15.30 -13.07 22.44
CA GLY A 72 16.23 -12.18 23.10
C GLY A 72 17.55 -12.90 23.36
N ASP A 73 18.66 -12.15 23.36
CA ASP A 73 19.95 -12.71 23.76
C ASP A 73 19.84 -13.22 25.20
N ASN A 74 20.08 -14.52 25.42
CA ASN A 74 20.17 -15.09 26.77
C ASN A 74 21.39 -14.46 27.45
N VAL A 75 21.17 -13.65 28.48
CA VAL A 75 22.21 -13.09 29.36
C VAL A 75 22.47 -14.04 30.51
#